data_AF-A0A1N7DRS2-F1
#
_entry.id   AF-A0A1N7DRS2-F1
#
_cell.length_a   1.000
_cell.length_b   1.000
_cell.length_c   1.000
_cell.angle_alpha   90.00
_cell.angle_beta   90.00
_cell.angle_gamma   90.00
#
_symmetry.space_group_name_H-M   'P 1'
#
loop_
_entity.id
_entity.type
_entity.pdbx_description
1 polymer ?
#
loop_
_entity_poly.entity_id
_entity_poly.type
_entity_poly.pdbx_seq_one_letter_code
_entity_poly.pdbx_strand_id
1 'polypeptide(L)'
;MTPLRVLARTMAAAFGMLAGCAQVPVGPDYVAPAALTAEQSASAGPFLSGGAATSDATMPAHWWRLFDNPQLDDLITQALAHNTDLRQALANFERAAAIGSEAHGSEKPSFAMQGGPGFGHASGLSVLQQDQAPPTRANYSAGVAVSYQLDLVGQLRRAIDAAEADAGAARAAVDVVRVSVAGGTAQAYASACSAGLQLRVAQASVRLQEEALALAQRLQRAGKASAMDAARARAQLEALRAAISPLETQRQQALYRLAALTGAPPRHFPHAVGQCEQPPHVAGLLPVGDGVALLGRRPDVRQAERSLAAATARIGVATGDLYPKVTLGLTSGSSGFLERFANRETFSYSVGPLISWTVPNTGVARARISQAEATSRGALARFDGTVLNALREVETALDAYARELDRHAALVAARDQSLIVAEQSRALLVSGKIGQLDVLDAQRTLASHEASLAVSDAQIAQYQIAVFMALGGGWE
;
A
#
# COMPACT_ATOMS: atom_id res chain seq x y z
N MET A 1 11.67 -47.48 -51.97
CA MET A 1 11.93 -47.00 -50.60
C MET A 1 11.46 -45.55 -50.52
N THR A 2 10.41 -45.28 -49.74
CA THR A 2 9.61 -44.05 -49.82
C THR A 2 10.32 -42.83 -49.20
N PRO A 3 10.31 -41.65 -49.86
CA PRO A 3 10.94 -40.42 -49.35
C PRO A 3 10.39 -39.99 -47.97
N LEU A 4 9.15 -40.37 -47.64
CA LEU A 4 8.54 -40.13 -46.32
C LEU A 4 9.31 -40.73 -45.14
N ARG A 5 9.94 -41.91 -45.31
CA ARG A 5 10.64 -42.61 -44.22
C ARG A 5 12.03 -42.02 -43.95
N VAL A 6 12.66 -41.43 -44.96
CA VAL A 6 13.94 -40.74 -44.82
C VAL A 6 13.72 -39.37 -44.17
N LEU A 7 12.67 -38.65 -44.56
CA LEU A 7 12.27 -37.38 -43.93
C LEU A 7 11.91 -37.57 -42.44
N ALA A 8 11.15 -38.61 -42.10
CA ALA A 8 10.79 -38.91 -40.71
C ALA A 8 11.99 -39.26 -39.83
N ARG A 9 13.01 -39.93 -40.38
CA ARG A 9 14.23 -40.29 -39.64
C ARG A 9 15.19 -39.11 -39.45
N THR A 10 15.30 -38.21 -40.43
CA THR A 10 16.11 -36.98 -40.29
C THR A 10 15.44 -35.97 -39.35
N MET A 11 14.11 -35.86 -39.37
CA MET A 11 13.36 -35.02 -38.41
C MET A 11 13.51 -35.51 -36.97
N ALA A 12 13.47 -36.83 -36.73
CA ALA A 12 13.62 -37.42 -35.41
C ALA A 12 15.03 -37.23 -34.81
N ALA A 13 16.08 -37.35 -35.62
CA ALA A 13 17.46 -37.12 -35.18
C ALA A 13 17.75 -35.65 -34.87
N ALA A 14 17.20 -34.71 -35.64
CA ALA A 14 17.29 -33.28 -35.35
C ALA A 14 16.51 -32.90 -34.07
N PHE A 15 15.34 -33.51 -33.84
CA PHE A 15 14.55 -33.29 -32.61
C PHE A 15 15.24 -33.83 -31.34
N GLY A 16 15.96 -34.95 -31.45
CA GLY A 16 16.72 -35.55 -30.34
C GLY A 16 17.92 -34.72 -29.88
N MET A 17 18.62 -34.03 -30.79
CA MET A 17 19.74 -33.14 -30.42
C MET A 17 19.28 -31.80 -29.84
N LEU A 18 18.06 -31.34 -30.16
CA LEU A 18 17.47 -30.11 -29.60
C LEU A 18 16.91 -30.31 -28.18
N ALA A 19 16.49 -31.52 -27.82
CA ALA A 19 15.93 -31.82 -26.49
C ALA A 19 16.97 -31.82 -25.35
N GLY A 20 18.26 -31.97 -25.65
CA GLY A 20 19.34 -32.04 -24.65
C GLY A 20 19.85 -30.68 -24.14
N CYS A 21 19.56 -29.57 -24.84
CA CYS A 21 20.01 -28.22 -24.46
C CYS A 21 18.90 -27.32 -23.89
N ALA A 22 17.67 -27.81 -23.78
CA ALA A 22 16.47 -27.01 -23.48
C ALA A 22 16.08 -26.94 -21.99
N GLN A 23 16.97 -27.29 -21.05
CA GLN A 23 16.56 -27.50 -19.65
C GLN A 23 16.76 -26.30 -18.71
N VAL A 24 17.57 -25.30 -19.06
CA VAL A 24 17.79 -24.12 -18.21
C VAL A 24 17.25 -22.87 -18.90
N PRO A 25 16.24 -22.19 -18.32
CA PRO A 25 15.73 -20.93 -18.86
C PRO A 25 16.83 -19.87 -18.96
N VAL A 26 16.90 -19.16 -20.07
CA VAL A 26 17.93 -18.12 -20.27
C VAL A 26 17.71 -16.92 -19.34
N GLY A 27 18.81 -16.19 -19.11
CA GLY A 27 18.84 -15.06 -18.17
C GLY A 27 19.14 -15.50 -16.73
N PRO A 28 19.25 -14.54 -15.80
CA PRO A 28 19.56 -14.81 -14.41
C PRO A 28 18.39 -15.48 -13.69
N ASP A 29 18.69 -16.43 -12.81
CA ASP A 29 17.73 -16.94 -11.83
C ASP A 29 17.57 -15.94 -10.70
N TYR A 30 16.31 -15.68 -10.32
CA TYR A 30 16.02 -14.82 -9.20
C TYR A 30 16.42 -15.48 -7.89
N VAL A 31 17.12 -14.72 -7.04
CA VAL A 31 17.45 -15.09 -5.66
C VAL A 31 16.99 -13.95 -4.76
N ALA A 32 16.25 -14.29 -3.71
CA ALA A 32 15.77 -13.31 -2.74
C ALA A 32 16.96 -12.55 -2.11
N PRO A 33 16.85 -11.22 -1.93
CA PRO A 33 17.89 -10.43 -1.27
C PRO A 33 18.20 -10.96 0.13
N ALA A 34 19.48 -10.91 0.51
CA ALA A 34 19.95 -11.46 1.77
C ALA A 34 19.35 -10.76 3.02
N ALA A 35 18.86 -9.52 2.89
CA ALA A 35 18.13 -8.83 3.97
C ALA A 35 16.84 -9.56 4.42
N LEU A 36 16.33 -10.50 3.63
CA LEU A 36 15.17 -11.34 3.95
C LEU A 36 15.55 -12.75 4.44
N THR A 37 16.85 -13.07 4.51
CA THR A 37 17.29 -14.37 5.04
C THR A 37 17.53 -14.27 6.54
N ALA A 38 17.04 -15.28 7.28
CA ALA A 38 17.08 -15.32 8.74
C ALA A 38 18.49 -15.07 9.34
N GLU A 39 19.55 -15.49 8.64
CA GLU A 39 20.94 -15.34 9.08
C GLU A 39 21.46 -13.90 9.03
N GLN A 40 21.03 -13.09 8.05
CA GLN A 40 21.48 -11.70 7.93
C GLN A 40 20.50 -10.71 8.53
N SER A 41 19.19 -10.98 8.50
CA SER A 41 18.22 -10.17 9.24
C SER A 41 18.56 -10.16 10.75
N ALA A 42 19.08 -11.26 11.32
CA ALA A 42 19.50 -11.33 12.73
C ALA A 42 20.57 -10.28 13.14
N SER A 43 21.28 -9.69 12.16
CA SER A 43 22.21 -8.57 12.40
C SER A 43 21.53 -7.21 12.61
N ALA A 44 20.21 -7.11 12.40
CA ALA A 44 19.43 -5.91 12.69
C ALA A 44 19.30 -5.65 14.21
N GLY A 45 19.52 -6.67 15.05
CA GLY A 45 19.52 -6.54 16.52
C GLY A 45 18.16 -6.16 17.11
N PRO A 46 18.07 -6.04 18.45
CA PRO A 46 16.93 -5.39 19.10
C PRO A 46 16.86 -3.91 18.70
N PHE A 47 15.64 -3.35 18.66
CA PHE A 47 15.46 -1.92 18.36
C PHE A 47 16.23 -1.06 19.36
N LEU A 48 16.92 -0.04 18.86
CA LEU A 48 17.74 0.87 19.68
C LEU A 48 16.86 1.63 20.68
N SER A 49 15.64 2.00 20.25
CA SER A 49 14.65 2.70 21.06
C SER A 49 13.66 1.77 21.77
N GLY A 50 13.93 0.45 21.78
CA GLY A 50 13.15 -0.54 22.56
C GLY A 50 13.41 -0.39 24.05
N GLY A 51 12.60 0.45 24.73
CA GLY A 51 12.75 0.75 26.15
C GLY A 51 11.84 -0.07 27.08
N ALA A 52 11.79 0.33 28.35
CA ALA A 52 10.98 -0.30 29.41
C ALA A 52 9.46 -0.28 29.17
N ALA A 53 8.98 0.41 28.12
CA ALA A 53 7.57 0.48 27.72
C ALA A 53 7.22 -0.46 26.55
N THR A 54 8.17 -1.28 26.10
CA THR A 54 8.01 -2.24 24.98
C THR A 54 8.34 -3.66 25.43
N SER A 55 7.90 -4.65 24.66
CA SER A 55 8.20 -6.06 24.87
C SER A 55 8.49 -6.77 23.55
N ASP A 56 9.30 -7.82 23.62
CA ASP A 56 9.66 -8.67 22.48
C ASP A 56 8.53 -9.60 22.02
N ALA A 57 7.34 -9.48 22.64
CA ALA A 57 6.17 -10.26 22.25
C ALA A 57 5.74 -9.91 20.81
N THR A 58 5.33 -10.93 20.06
CA THR A 58 4.84 -10.75 18.69
C THR A 58 3.54 -9.95 18.68
N MET A 59 3.52 -8.87 17.89
CA MET A 59 2.31 -8.07 17.68
C MET A 59 1.18 -8.92 17.08
N PRO A 60 -0.05 -8.89 17.64
CA PRO A 60 -1.22 -9.55 17.06
C PRO A 60 -1.61 -8.97 15.68
N ALA A 61 -2.24 -9.78 14.83
CA ALA A 61 -2.77 -9.35 13.53
C ALA A 61 -3.67 -8.11 13.65
N HIS A 62 -4.68 -8.19 14.51
CA HIS A 62 -5.62 -7.12 14.84
C HIS A 62 -5.13 -6.32 16.06
N TRP A 63 -3.97 -5.68 15.94
CA TRP A 63 -3.31 -4.94 17.03
C TRP A 63 -4.21 -3.90 17.71
N TRP A 64 -5.18 -3.31 16.99
CA TRP A 64 -6.11 -2.33 17.55
C TRP A 64 -7.00 -2.90 18.67
N ARG A 65 -7.14 -4.23 18.77
CA ARG A 65 -7.86 -4.88 19.88
C ARG A 65 -7.11 -4.76 21.21
N LEU A 66 -5.82 -4.43 21.19
CA LEU A 66 -5.04 -4.14 22.41
C LEU A 66 -5.54 -2.87 23.14
N PHE A 67 -6.30 -2.00 22.47
CA PHE A 67 -6.96 -0.86 23.10
C PHE A 67 -8.23 -1.23 23.88
N ASP A 68 -8.68 -2.50 23.81
CA ASP A 68 -9.90 -3.00 24.46
C ASP A 68 -11.14 -2.12 24.20
N ASN A 69 -11.30 -1.70 22.94
CA ASN A 69 -12.37 -0.80 22.53
C ASN A 69 -13.21 -1.41 21.39
N PRO A 70 -14.43 -1.89 21.67
CA PRO A 70 -15.27 -2.55 20.66
C PRO A 70 -15.73 -1.59 19.55
N GLN A 71 -15.95 -0.32 19.89
CA GLN A 71 -16.35 0.70 18.90
C GLN A 71 -15.23 0.96 17.89
N LEU A 72 -13.95 0.91 18.32
CA LEU A 72 -12.81 1.00 17.42
C LEU A 72 -12.69 -0.24 16.51
N ASP A 73 -12.87 -1.45 17.06
CA ASP A 73 -12.84 -2.71 16.28
C ASP A 73 -13.93 -2.71 15.19
N ASP A 74 -15.14 -2.25 15.52
CA ASP A 74 -16.25 -2.14 14.58
C ASP A 74 -15.95 -1.15 13.45
N LEU A 75 -15.37 0.01 13.77
CA LEU A 75 -15.03 1.03 12.77
C LEU A 75 -13.94 0.55 11.82
N ILE A 76 -12.91 -0.13 12.32
CA ILE A 76 -11.85 -0.71 11.48
C ILE A 76 -12.43 -1.82 10.59
N THR A 77 -13.29 -2.66 11.14
CA THR A 77 -13.99 -3.71 10.36
C THR A 77 -14.83 -3.11 9.23
N GLN A 78 -15.59 -2.05 9.51
CA GLN A 78 -16.36 -1.32 8.49
C GLN A 78 -15.45 -0.67 7.44
N ALA A 79 -14.34 -0.06 7.86
CA ALA A 79 -13.38 0.53 6.94
C ALA A 79 -12.76 -0.53 6.01
N LEU A 80 -12.31 -1.66 6.54
CA LEU A 80 -11.77 -2.75 5.72
C LEU A 80 -12.82 -3.36 4.77
N ALA A 81 -14.12 -3.27 5.10
CA ALA A 81 -15.20 -3.75 4.23
C ALA A 81 -15.60 -2.75 3.13
N HIS A 82 -15.55 -1.44 3.40
CA HIS A 82 -16.19 -0.42 2.55
C HIS A 82 -15.25 0.63 1.95
N ASN A 83 -13.98 0.67 2.39
CA ASN A 83 -13.03 1.67 1.94
C ASN A 83 -12.81 1.64 0.41
N THR A 84 -12.80 2.82 -0.21
CA THR A 84 -12.72 2.97 -1.67
C THR A 84 -11.33 2.65 -2.22
N ASP A 85 -10.28 2.99 -1.49
CA ASP A 85 -8.89 2.76 -1.92
C ASP A 85 -8.57 1.27 -1.88
N LEU A 86 -9.10 0.55 -0.89
CA LEU A 86 -8.98 -0.91 -0.82
C LEU A 86 -9.72 -1.60 -1.98
N ARG A 87 -10.91 -1.12 -2.36
CA ARG A 87 -11.62 -1.62 -3.56
C ARG A 87 -10.81 -1.38 -4.84
N GLN A 88 -10.17 -0.23 -4.97
CA GLN A 88 -9.28 0.07 -6.09
C GLN A 88 -8.04 -0.85 -6.11
N ALA A 89 -7.43 -1.08 -4.94
CA ALA A 89 -6.28 -1.98 -4.82
C ALA A 89 -6.64 -3.42 -5.20
N LEU A 90 -7.80 -3.91 -4.77
CA LEU A 90 -8.32 -5.23 -5.15
C LEU A 90 -8.53 -5.35 -6.66
N ALA A 91 -9.16 -4.36 -7.30
CA ALA A 91 -9.34 -4.35 -8.76
C ALA A 91 -7.98 -4.34 -9.52
N ASN A 92 -6.98 -3.64 -8.98
CA ASN A 92 -5.63 -3.66 -9.53
C ASN A 92 -4.95 -5.03 -9.40
N PHE A 93 -5.16 -5.72 -8.28
CA PHE A 93 -4.70 -7.10 -8.09
C PHE A 93 -5.41 -8.07 -9.04
N GLU A 94 -6.73 -7.98 -9.21
CA GLU A 94 -7.49 -8.80 -10.16
C GLU A 94 -6.98 -8.63 -11.59
N ARG A 95 -6.70 -7.37 -12.01
CA ARG A 95 -6.08 -7.08 -13.31
C ARG A 95 -4.71 -7.74 -13.44
N ALA A 96 -3.85 -7.65 -12.43
CA ALA A 96 -2.53 -8.28 -12.46
C ALA A 96 -2.62 -9.81 -12.51
N ALA A 97 -3.54 -10.42 -11.78
CA ALA A 97 -3.81 -11.86 -11.82
C ALA A 97 -4.35 -12.32 -13.18
N ALA A 98 -5.19 -11.50 -13.84
CA ALA A 98 -5.67 -11.77 -15.19
C ALA A 98 -4.52 -11.72 -16.21
N ILE A 99 -3.59 -10.77 -16.10
CA ILE A 99 -2.36 -10.72 -16.93
C ILE A 99 -1.49 -11.96 -16.68
N GLY A 100 -1.37 -12.43 -15.44
CA GLY A 100 -0.72 -13.71 -15.13
C GLY A 100 -1.40 -14.90 -15.83
N SER A 101 -2.73 -14.91 -15.83
CA SER A 101 -3.51 -15.95 -16.53
C SER A 101 -3.35 -15.88 -18.05
N GLU A 102 -3.22 -14.68 -18.63
CA GLU A 102 -2.92 -14.46 -20.05
C GLU A 102 -1.52 -14.98 -20.41
N ALA A 103 -0.52 -14.74 -19.56
CA ALA A 103 0.84 -15.26 -19.73
C ALA A 103 0.84 -16.81 -19.73
N HIS A 104 0.15 -17.44 -18.78
CA HIS A 104 -0.07 -18.90 -18.76
C HIS A 104 -0.82 -19.40 -20.00
N GLY A 105 -1.79 -18.63 -20.50
CA GLY A 105 -2.52 -18.93 -21.73
C GLY A 105 -1.61 -19.03 -22.96
N SER A 106 -0.51 -18.29 -22.97
CA SER A 106 0.48 -18.29 -24.06
C SER A 106 1.29 -19.60 -24.14
N GLU A 107 1.28 -20.44 -23.10
CA GLU A 107 1.86 -21.80 -23.15
C GLU A 107 0.95 -22.81 -23.85
N LYS A 108 -0.27 -22.42 -24.22
CA LYS A 108 -1.22 -23.32 -24.87
C LYS A 108 -1.20 -23.11 -26.38
N PRO A 109 -1.55 -24.14 -27.18
CA PRO A 109 -1.81 -23.94 -28.59
C PRO A 109 -2.93 -22.91 -28.78
N SER A 110 -2.69 -21.91 -29.63
CA SER A 110 -3.70 -20.96 -30.05
C SER A 110 -4.46 -21.49 -31.26
N PHE A 111 -5.75 -21.17 -31.32
CA PHE A 111 -6.63 -21.52 -32.43
C PHE A 111 -7.21 -20.24 -33.01
N ALA A 112 -7.02 -20.04 -34.31
CA ALA A 112 -7.56 -18.91 -35.05
C ALA A 112 -8.47 -19.42 -36.16
N MET A 113 -9.63 -18.79 -36.32
CA MET A 113 -10.48 -18.97 -37.50
C MET A 113 -10.59 -17.61 -38.19
N GLN A 114 -10.40 -17.61 -39.49
CA GLN A 114 -10.49 -16.41 -40.30
C GLN A 114 -11.29 -16.73 -41.56
N GLY A 115 -12.13 -15.80 -41.98
CA GLY A 115 -12.83 -15.95 -43.23
C GLY A 115 -13.48 -14.65 -43.66
N GLY A 116 -13.53 -14.44 -44.96
CA GLY A 116 -14.13 -13.24 -45.53
C GLY A 116 -14.25 -13.33 -47.04
N PRO A 117 -15.29 -12.70 -47.61
CA PRO A 117 -15.35 -12.46 -49.04
C PRO A 117 -14.40 -11.31 -49.41
N GLY A 118 -13.86 -11.36 -50.61
CA GLY A 118 -13.21 -10.22 -51.25
C GLY A 118 -13.80 -10.01 -52.64
N PHE A 119 -13.65 -8.80 -53.16
CA PHE A 119 -13.98 -8.50 -54.55
C PHE A 119 -12.83 -7.69 -55.12
N GLY A 120 -12.30 -8.15 -56.24
CA GLY A 120 -11.13 -7.50 -56.80
C GLY A 120 -10.64 -8.14 -58.08
N HIS A 121 -9.54 -7.58 -58.54
CA HIS A 121 -8.87 -7.95 -59.77
C HIS A 121 -7.47 -8.45 -59.43
N ALA A 122 -7.17 -9.71 -59.77
CA ALA A 122 -5.84 -10.27 -59.58
C ALA A 122 -4.94 -9.88 -60.75
N SER A 123 -3.65 -9.65 -60.50
CA SER A 123 -2.67 -9.43 -61.56
C SER A 123 -2.42 -10.74 -62.32
N GLY A 124 -2.48 -10.72 -63.67
CA GLY A 124 -2.20 -11.91 -64.50
C GLY A 124 -0.86 -12.55 -64.20
N LEU A 125 0.17 -11.75 -63.90
CA LEU A 125 1.49 -12.22 -63.45
C LEU A 125 1.43 -13.02 -62.14
N SER A 126 0.60 -12.60 -61.18
CA SER A 126 0.49 -13.25 -59.86
C SER A 126 -0.20 -14.62 -59.88
N VAL A 127 -0.98 -14.89 -60.93
CA VAL A 127 -1.72 -16.16 -61.13
C VAL A 127 -1.16 -17.00 -62.26
N LEU A 128 0.07 -16.72 -62.71
CA LEU A 128 0.76 -17.42 -63.79
C LEU A 128 0.02 -17.36 -65.15
N GLN A 129 -0.68 -16.26 -65.39
CA GLN A 129 -1.42 -15.95 -66.63
C GLN A 129 -0.90 -14.63 -67.22
N GLN A 130 0.37 -14.60 -67.62
CA GLN A 130 1.08 -13.37 -68.01
C GLN A 130 0.44 -12.63 -69.20
N ASP A 131 -0.19 -13.36 -70.14
CA ASP A 131 -0.80 -12.81 -71.35
C ASP A 131 -2.32 -12.64 -71.25
N GLN A 132 -2.90 -12.78 -70.05
CA GLN A 132 -4.35 -12.66 -69.83
C GLN A 132 -4.63 -11.68 -68.69
N ALA A 133 -5.65 -10.85 -68.87
CA ALA A 133 -6.20 -10.03 -67.80
C ALA A 133 -7.23 -10.85 -67.01
N PRO A 134 -6.94 -11.26 -65.76
CA PRO A 134 -7.90 -12.02 -64.97
C PRO A 134 -9.16 -11.19 -64.74
N PRO A 135 -10.37 -11.76 -64.83
CA PRO A 135 -11.59 -11.01 -64.62
C PRO A 135 -11.70 -10.50 -63.17
N THR A 136 -12.30 -9.32 -62.98
CA THR A 136 -12.71 -8.84 -61.67
C THR A 136 -13.81 -9.75 -61.13
N ARG A 137 -13.60 -10.40 -59.99
CA ARG A 137 -14.53 -11.38 -59.43
C ARG A 137 -14.58 -11.33 -57.91
N ALA A 138 -15.68 -11.86 -57.38
CA ALA A 138 -15.78 -12.19 -55.97
C ALA A 138 -14.91 -13.42 -55.65
N ASN A 139 -14.10 -13.31 -54.62
CA ASN A 139 -13.31 -14.39 -54.05
C ASN A 139 -13.68 -14.59 -52.58
N TYR A 140 -13.22 -15.70 -52.02
CA TYR A 140 -13.34 -15.98 -50.60
C TYR A 140 -12.05 -16.58 -50.08
N SER A 141 -11.81 -16.36 -48.80
CA SER A 141 -10.88 -17.16 -48.00
C SER A 141 -11.60 -17.58 -46.74
N ALA A 142 -11.41 -18.83 -46.34
CA ALA A 142 -11.87 -19.34 -45.07
C ALA A 142 -10.81 -20.33 -44.56
N GLY A 143 -10.38 -20.20 -43.33
CA GLY A 143 -9.30 -21.01 -42.80
C GLY A 143 -9.31 -21.09 -41.30
N VAL A 144 -8.72 -22.17 -40.82
CA VAL A 144 -8.41 -22.39 -39.42
C VAL A 144 -6.91 -22.58 -39.29
N ALA A 145 -6.34 -22.05 -38.22
CA ALA A 145 -4.95 -22.19 -37.88
C ALA A 145 -4.81 -22.60 -36.41
N VAL A 146 -3.98 -23.59 -36.16
CA VAL A 146 -3.47 -23.92 -34.83
C VAL A 146 -1.99 -23.52 -34.80
N SER A 147 -1.57 -22.77 -33.79
CA SER A 147 -0.16 -22.44 -33.60
C SER A 147 0.28 -22.68 -32.16
N TYR A 148 1.45 -23.28 -31.98
CA TYR A 148 2.00 -23.58 -30.66
C TYR A 148 3.47 -23.19 -30.61
N GLN A 149 3.83 -22.24 -29.75
CA GLN A 149 5.21 -21.82 -29.58
C GLN A 149 5.96 -22.79 -28.65
N LEU A 150 7.06 -23.34 -29.14
CA LEU A 150 7.95 -24.18 -28.33
C LEU A 150 8.88 -23.30 -27.51
N ASP A 151 8.80 -23.41 -26.19
CA ASP A 151 9.67 -22.65 -25.28
C ASP A 151 11.02 -23.35 -25.05
N LEU A 152 11.86 -23.38 -26.09
CA LEU A 152 13.15 -24.09 -26.07
C LEU A 152 14.20 -23.45 -25.15
N VAL A 153 14.09 -22.13 -24.94
CA VAL A 153 15.06 -21.33 -24.18
C VAL A 153 14.47 -20.78 -22.88
N GLY A 154 13.23 -21.12 -22.54
CA GLY A 154 12.56 -20.63 -21.34
C GLY A 154 12.11 -19.16 -21.42
N GLN A 155 12.03 -18.55 -22.60
CA GLN A 155 11.60 -17.14 -22.74
C GLN A 155 10.16 -16.97 -22.25
N LEU A 156 9.29 -17.93 -22.55
CA LEU A 156 7.88 -17.88 -22.16
C LEU A 156 7.73 -18.14 -20.66
N ARG A 157 8.46 -19.13 -20.11
CA ARG A 157 8.55 -19.35 -18.67
C ARG A 157 8.99 -18.09 -17.92
N ARG A 158 10.03 -17.39 -18.39
CA ARG A 158 10.48 -16.12 -17.79
C ARG A 158 9.42 -15.00 -17.88
N ALA A 159 8.59 -14.99 -18.92
CA ALA A 159 7.48 -14.05 -19.03
C ALA A 159 6.37 -14.36 -18.02
N ILE A 160 6.11 -15.64 -17.76
CA ILE A 160 5.18 -16.10 -16.73
C ILE A 160 5.71 -15.78 -15.33
N ASP A 161 6.98 -16.10 -15.05
CA ASP A 161 7.64 -15.75 -13.79
C ASP A 161 7.51 -14.24 -13.51
N ALA A 162 7.70 -13.40 -14.53
CA ALA A 162 7.53 -11.95 -14.41
C ALA A 162 6.09 -11.55 -14.09
N ALA A 163 5.09 -12.12 -14.79
CA ALA A 163 3.68 -11.80 -14.59
C ALA A 163 3.15 -12.31 -13.23
N GLU A 164 3.60 -13.47 -12.77
CA GLU A 164 3.27 -13.99 -11.44
C GLU A 164 3.90 -13.14 -10.33
N ALA A 165 5.14 -12.71 -10.51
CA ALA A 165 5.80 -11.81 -9.58
C ALA A 165 5.11 -10.43 -9.55
N ASP A 166 4.67 -9.88 -10.68
CA ASP A 166 3.85 -8.66 -10.72
C ASP A 166 2.52 -8.84 -9.98
N ALA A 167 1.83 -9.98 -10.16
CA ALA A 167 0.60 -10.29 -9.44
C ALA A 167 0.85 -10.43 -7.92
N GLY A 168 1.99 -11.01 -7.52
CA GLY A 168 2.45 -11.06 -6.14
C GLY A 168 2.71 -9.67 -5.54
N ALA A 169 3.33 -8.77 -6.31
CA ALA A 169 3.53 -7.39 -5.91
C ALA A 169 2.19 -6.65 -5.75
N ALA A 170 1.25 -6.85 -6.68
CA ALA A 170 -0.08 -6.26 -6.60
C ALA A 170 -0.88 -6.78 -5.39
N ARG A 171 -0.74 -8.06 -5.02
CA ARG A 171 -1.31 -8.60 -3.78
C ARG A 171 -0.74 -7.93 -2.54
N ALA A 172 0.58 -7.83 -2.45
CA ALA A 172 1.24 -7.14 -1.34
C ALA A 172 0.85 -5.65 -1.26
N ALA A 173 0.57 -5.00 -2.39
CA ALA A 173 0.05 -3.63 -2.42
C ALA A 173 -1.37 -3.53 -1.81
N VAL A 174 -2.24 -4.54 -1.98
CA VAL A 174 -3.53 -4.61 -1.26
C VAL A 174 -3.30 -4.61 0.24
N ASP A 175 -2.33 -5.41 0.70
CA ASP A 175 -1.98 -5.52 2.12
C ASP A 175 -1.41 -4.19 2.68
N VAL A 176 -0.58 -3.46 1.91
CA VAL A 176 -0.14 -2.10 2.27
C VAL A 176 -1.34 -1.16 2.48
N VAL A 177 -2.34 -1.23 1.60
CA VAL A 177 -3.56 -0.43 1.73
C VAL A 177 -4.36 -0.85 2.96
N ARG A 178 -4.44 -2.14 3.30
CA ARG A 178 -5.09 -2.61 4.54
C ARG A 178 -4.43 -2.01 5.79
N VAL A 179 -3.11 -2.05 5.90
CA VAL A 179 -2.37 -1.41 7.01
C VAL A 179 -2.70 0.08 7.08
N SER A 180 -2.70 0.76 5.93
CA SER A 180 -2.96 2.20 5.85
C SER A 180 -4.41 2.55 6.25
N VAL A 181 -5.38 1.74 5.85
CA VAL A 181 -6.80 1.92 6.18
C VAL A 181 -7.06 1.65 7.67
N ALA A 182 -6.54 0.55 8.21
CA ALA A 182 -6.68 0.23 9.63
C ALA A 182 -6.02 1.29 10.51
N GLY A 183 -4.76 1.63 10.21
CA GLY A 183 -4.00 2.67 10.92
C GLY A 183 -4.64 4.05 10.79
N GLY A 184 -5.05 4.45 9.59
CA GLY A 184 -5.73 5.71 9.34
C GLY A 184 -7.07 5.84 10.09
N THR A 185 -7.80 4.73 10.22
CA THR A 185 -9.07 4.68 10.97
C THR A 185 -8.81 4.82 12.47
N ALA A 186 -7.84 4.09 13.01
CA ALA A 186 -7.44 4.21 14.41
C ALA A 186 -6.94 5.62 14.75
N GLN A 187 -6.10 6.22 13.90
CA GLN A 187 -5.63 7.60 14.08
C GLN A 187 -6.79 8.59 14.11
N ALA A 188 -7.74 8.48 13.18
CA ALA A 188 -8.89 9.38 13.12
C ALA A 188 -9.81 9.22 14.33
N TYR A 189 -10.01 7.99 14.81
CA TYR A 189 -10.72 7.71 16.05
C TYR A 189 -10.01 8.35 17.27
N ALA A 190 -8.71 8.10 17.41
CA ALA A 190 -7.91 8.67 18.48
C ALA A 190 -7.90 10.21 18.44
N SER A 191 -7.83 10.83 17.25
CA SER A 191 -7.90 12.29 17.10
C SER A 191 -9.26 12.84 17.54
N ALA A 192 -10.38 12.18 17.23
CA ALA A 192 -11.70 12.62 17.65
C ALA A 192 -11.85 12.58 19.18
N CYS A 193 -11.46 11.46 19.80
CA CYS A 193 -11.46 11.29 21.25
C CYS A 193 -10.51 12.27 21.96
N SER A 194 -9.33 12.51 21.38
CA SER A 194 -8.33 13.46 21.90
C SER A 194 -8.81 14.90 21.86
N ALA A 195 -9.44 15.31 20.75
CA ALA A 195 -10.06 16.62 20.67
C ALA A 195 -11.21 16.76 21.69
N GLY A 196 -11.97 15.68 21.93
CA GLY A 196 -12.98 15.64 23.00
C GLY A 196 -12.39 15.80 24.41
N LEU A 197 -11.28 15.12 24.72
CA LEU A 197 -10.55 15.30 25.97
C LEU A 197 -10.11 16.76 26.17
N GLN A 198 -9.50 17.35 25.14
CA GLN A 198 -9.03 18.74 25.18
C GLN A 198 -10.20 19.73 25.29
N LEU A 199 -11.34 19.47 24.63
CA LEU A 199 -12.56 20.25 24.78
C LEU A 199 -13.07 20.21 26.22
N ARG A 200 -13.14 19.02 26.83
CA ARG A 200 -13.56 18.88 28.23
C ARG A 200 -12.67 19.70 29.16
N VAL A 201 -11.34 19.62 28.98
CA VAL A 201 -10.37 20.38 29.79
C VAL A 201 -10.54 21.88 29.57
N ALA A 202 -10.61 22.36 28.33
CA ALA A 202 -10.82 23.77 28.01
C ALA A 202 -12.13 24.31 28.61
N GLN A 203 -13.22 23.55 28.51
CA GLN A 203 -14.51 23.91 29.11
C GLN A 203 -14.46 23.93 30.64
N ALA A 204 -13.71 23.02 31.27
CA ALA A 204 -13.48 23.05 32.71
C ALA A 204 -12.72 24.33 33.13
N SER A 205 -11.68 24.70 32.38
CA SER A 205 -10.95 25.95 32.61
C SER A 205 -11.84 27.19 32.42
N VAL A 206 -12.74 27.20 31.43
CA VAL A 206 -13.72 28.28 31.24
C VAL A 206 -14.65 28.40 32.45
N ARG A 207 -15.24 27.30 32.93
CA ARG A 207 -16.11 27.31 34.11
C ARG A 207 -15.39 27.86 35.34
N LEU A 208 -14.15 27.41 35.57
CA LEU A 208 -13.33 27.89 36.69
C LEU A 208 -13.04 29.40 36.58
N GLN A 209 -12.79 29.89 35.36
CA GLN A 209 -12.52 31.30 35.10
C GLN A 209 -13.79 32.17 35.21
N GLU A 210 -14.97 31.64 34.92
CA GLU A 210 -16.25 32.31 35.15
C GLU A 210 -16.49 32.54 36.65
N GLU A 211 -16.20 31.55 37.49
CA GLU A 211 -16.25 31.70 38.96
C GLU A 211 -15.26 32.78 39.45
N ALA A 212 -14.04 32.78 38.90
CA ALA A 212 -13.01 33.75 39.25
C ALA A 212 -13.43 35.19 38.86
N LEU A 213 -14.00 35.37 37.67
CA LEU A 213 -14.55 36.66 37.23
C LEU A 213 -15.71 37.13 38.12
N ALA A 214 -16.61 36.23 38.49
CA ALA A 214 -17.73 36.55 39.39
C ALA A 214 -17.24 36.96 40.79
N LEU A 215 -16.18 36.34 41.31
CA LEU A 215 -15.52 36.75 42.55
C LEU A 215 -14.89 38.14 42.41
N ALA A 216 -14.10 38.38 41.35
CA ALA A 216 -13.44 39.66 41.11
C ALA A 216 -14.47 40.81 41.02
N GLN A 217 -15.59 40.60 40.34
CA GLN A 217 -16.69 41.57 40.25
C GLN A 217 -17.39 41.84 41.59
N ARG A 218 -17.53 40.82 42.46
CA ARG A 218 -18.07 41.01 43.82
C ARG A 218 -17.12 41.82 44.69
N LEU A 219 -15.83 41.51 44.65
CA LEU A 219 -14.80 42.25 45.39
C LEU A 219 -14.70 43.71 44.88
N GLN A 220 -14.79 43.94 43.58
CA GLN A 220 -14.81 45.28 42.99
C GLN A 220 -16.00 46.10 43.51
N ARG A 221 -17.22 45.53 43.48
CA ARG A 221 -18.42 46.21 44.00
C ARG A 221 -18.32 46.51 45.50
N ALA A 222 -17.60 45.69 46.25
CA ALA A 222 -17.34 45.90 47.68
C ALA A 222 -16.16 46.86 47.95
N GLY A 223 -15.53 47.44 46.91
CA GLY A 223 -14.35 48.32 47.06
C GLY A 223 -13.06 47.60 47.46
N LYS A 224 -13.04 46.25 47.38
CA LYS A 224 -11.91 45.39 47.79
C LYS A 224 -11.05 44.91 46.62
N ALA A 225 -11.41 45.20 45.38
CA ALA A 225 -10.62 44.91 44.18
C ALA A 225 -10.73 46.07 43.17
N SER A 226 -9.75 46.18 42.28
CA SER A 226 -9.73 47.23 41.27
C SER A 226 -10.56 46.86 40.04
N ALA A 227 -10.99 47.86 39.25
CA ALA A 227 -11.59 47.62 37.93
C ALA A 227 -10.63 46.88 36.98
N MET A 228 -9.31 47.04 37.17
CA MET A 228 -8.29 46.33 36.41
C MET A 228 -8.32 44.82 36.68
N ASP A 229 -8.57 44.41 37.92
CA ASP A 229 -8.63 42.98 38.28
C ASP A 229 -9.81 42.28 37.61
N ALA A 230 -10.99 42.92 37.60
CA ALA A 230 -12.15 42.43 36.87
C ALA A 230 -11.92 42.41 35.35
N ALA A 231 -11.24 43.41 34.79
CA ALA A 231 -10.89 43.45 33.38
C ALA A 231 -9.91 42.33 32.98
N ARG A 232 -8.88 42.06 33.80
CA ARG A 232 -7.94 40.94 33.58
C ARG A 232 -8.64 39.58 33.63
N ALA A 233 -9.49 39.36 34.63
CA ALA A 233 -10.26 38.12 34.75
C ALA A 233 -11.19 37.90 33.55
N ARG A 234 -11.78 38.98 33.01
CA ARG A 234 -12.60 38.92 31.80
C ARG A 234 -11.77 38.64 30.55
N ALA A 235 -10.61 39.28 30.39
CA ALA A 235 -9.71 39.01 29.28
C ALA A 235 -9.25 37.54 29.25
N GLN A 236 -8.91 36.97 30.42
CA GLN A 236 -8.55 35.56 30.54
C GLN A 236 -9.73 34.62 30.18
N LEU A 237 -10.95 34.96 30.58
CA LEU A 237 -12.15 34.20 30.21
C LEU A 237 -12.34 34.14 28.69
N GLU A 238 -12.25 35.29 28.03
CA GLU A 238 -12.42 35.36 26.57
C GLU A 238 -11.28 34.64 25.83
N ALA A 239 -10.06 34.67 26.36
CA ALA A 239 -8.94 33.89 25.81
C ALA A 239 -9.18 32.37 25.90
N LEU A 240 -9.70 31.88 27.03
CA LEU A 240 -10.05 30.46 27.19
C LEU A 240 -11.22 30.04 26.29
N ARG A 241 -12.24 30.91 26.15
CA ARG A 241 -13.36 30.67 25.22
C ARG A 241 -12.90 30.59 23.77
N ALA A 242 -11.95 31.43 23.37
CA ALA A 242 -11.39 31.42 22.02
C ALA A 242 -10.65 30.11 21.68
N ALA A 243 -10.12 29.39 22.68
CA ALA A 243 -9.46 28.11 22.49
C ALA A 243 -10.42 26.95 22.16
N ILE A 244 -11.74 27.10 22.37
CA ILE A 244 -12.73 26.03 22.15
C ILE A 244 -12.93 25.74 20.65
N SER A 245 -13.17 26.77 19.84
CA SER A 245 -13.56 26.58 18.43
C SER A 245 -12.53 25.82 17.57
N PRO A 246 -11.21 26.02 17.73
CA PRO A 246 -10.20 25.20 17.06
C PRO A 246 -10.30 23.71 17.44
N LEU A 247 -10.60 23.39 18.70
CA LEU A 247 -10.73 22.01 19.17
C LEU A 247 -12.01 21.34 18.63
N GLU A 248 -13.12 22.08 18.56
CA GLU A 248 -14.35 21.61 17.89
C GLU A 248 -14.10 21.30 16.41
N THR A 249 -13.33 22.17 15.74
CA THR A 249 -12.93 21.99 14.34
C THR A 249 -12.08 20.72 14.17
N GLN A 250 -11.09 20.50 15.03
CA GLN A 250 -10.26 19.29 15.00
C GLN A 250 -11.09 18.03 15.20
N ARG A 251 -12.02 18.03 16.17
CA ARG A 251 -12.94 16.91 16.39
C ARG A 251 -13.78 16.63 15.15
N GLN A 252 -14.35 17.67 14.55
CA GLN A 252 -15.21 17.51 13.37
C GLN A 252 -14.43 16.99 12.14
N GLN A 253 -13.21 17.47 11.92
CA GLN A 253 -12.34 16.97 10.86
C GLN A 253 -12.00 15.48 11.02
N ALA A 254 -11.71 15.04 12.25
CA ALA A 254 -11.47 13.65 12.56
C ALA A 254 -12.70 12.77 12.28
N LEU A 255 -13.90 13.25 12.61
CA LEU A 255 -15.17 12.56 12.33
C LEU A 255 -15.46 12.45 10.82
N TYR A 256 -15.17 13.50 10.05
CA TYR A 256 -15.29 13.44 8.58
C TYR A 256 -14.29 12.47 7.96
N ARG A 257 -13.06 12.41 8.49
CA ARG A 257 -12.06 11.41 8.05
C ARG A 257 -12.54 10.00 8.35
N LEU A 258 -13.12 9.73 9.52
CA LEU A 258 -13.73 8.44 9.84
C LEU A 258 -14.86 8.06 8.89
N ALA A 259 -15.75 9.00 8.57
CA ALA A 259 -16.83 8.78 7.62
C ALA A 259 -16.27 8.36 6.25
N ALA A 260 -15.28 9.09 5.72
CA ALA A 260 -14.67 8.77 4.44
C ALA A 260 -13.98 7.39 4.45
N LEU A 261 -13.22 7.07 5.49
CA LEU A 261 -12.51 5.79 5.62
C LEU A 261 -13.46 4.59 5.71
N THR A 262 -14.62 4.77 6.36
CA THR A 262 -15.70 3.77 6.47
C THR A 262 -16.63 3.74 5.25
N GLY A 263 -16.32 4.49 4.19
CA GLY A 263 -17.10 4.51 2.95
C GLY A 263 -18.43 5.27 3.06
N ALA A 264 -18.63 6.07 4.10
CA ALA A 264 -19.82 6.87 4.35
C ALA A 264 -19.62 8.35 3.93
N PRO A 265 -20.66 9.04 3.44
CA PRO A 265 -20.58 10.48 3.20
C PRO A 265 -20.46 11.25 4.52
N PRO A 266 -19.90 12.47 4.54
CA PRO A 266 -19.63 13.23 5.78
C PRO A 266 -20.86 13.43 6.68
N ARG A 267 -22.08 13.48 6.12
CA ARG A 267 -23.32 13.61 6.89
C ARG A 267 -23.66 12.41 7.79
N HIS A 268 -23.07 11.25 7.54
CA HIS A 268 -23.30 10.02 8.30
C HIS A 268 -22.05 9.63 9.11
N PHE A 269 -21.33 10.61 9.64
CA PHE A 269 -20.19 10.33 10.52
C PHE A 269 -20.66 9.58 11.78
N PRO A 270 -19.78 8.78 12.42
CA PRO A 270 -20.17 7.99 13.59
C PRO A 270 -20.44 8.89 14.80
N HIS A 271 -21.70 9.24 15.04
CA HIS A 271 -22.12 10.17 16.10
C HIS A 271 -21.68 9.73 17.51
N ALA A 272 -21.61 8.41 17.77
CA ALA A 272 -21.10 7.88 19.03
C ALA A 272 -19.65 8.31 19.32
N VAL A 273 -18.80 8.41 18.28
CA VAL A 273 -17.42 8.90 18.41
C VAL A 273 -17.40 10.41 18.69
N GLY A 274 -18.42 11.14 18.25
CA GLY A 274 -18.52 12.59 18.45
C GLY A 274 -18.62 13.02 19.92
N GLN A 275 -18.93 12.11 20.84
CA GLN A 275 -18.95 12.36 22.28
C GLN A 275 -17.78 11.72 23.03
N CYS A 276 -16.82 11.12 22.31
CA CYS A 276 -15.66 10.49 22.92
C CYS A 276 -14.72 11.54 23.52
N GLU A 277 -14.30 11.33 24.77
CA GLU A 277 -13.39 12.21 25.51
C GLU A 277 -12.25 11.46 26.20
N GLN A 278 -12.02 10.21 25.78
CA GLN A 278 -10.99 9.33 26.29
C GLN A 278 -10.22 8.77 25.09
N PRO A 279 -8.99 9.25 24.83
CA PRO A 279 -8.12 8.66 23.83
C PRO A 279 -7.91 7.18 24.12
N PRO A 280 -7.85 6.32 23.08
CA PRO A 280 -7.53 4.92 23.28
C PRO A 280 -6.10 4.77 23.81
N HIS A 281 -5.89 3.87 24.76
CA HIS A 281 -4.59 3.57 25.35
C HIS A 281 -4.42 2.05 25.50
N VAL A 282 -3.25 1.52 25.13
CA VAL A 282 -2.90 0.11 25.35
C VAL A 282 -2.44 -0.09 26.80
N ALA A 283 -3.11 -0.99 27.52
CA ALA A 283 -2.68 -1.38 28.86
C ALA A 283 -1.39 -2.20 28.81
N GLY A 284 -0.35 -1.74 29.50
CA GLY A 284 0.92 -2.46 29.64
C GLY A 284 1.95 -2.16 28.55
N LEU A 285 2.84 -3.11 28.31
CA LEU A 285 3.95 -2.98 27.35
C LEU A 285 3.47 -3.16 25.91
N LEU A 286 3.99 -2.36 24.99
CA LEU A 286 3.69 -2.55 23.57
C LEU A 286 4.41 -3.80 23.03
N PRO A 287 3.71 -4.75 22.39
CA PRO A 287 4.34 -5.88 21.74
C PRO A 287 4.93 -5.44 20.40
N VAL A 288 6.26 -5.27 20.35
CA VAL A 288 6.96 -4.75 19.15
C VAL A 288 7.72 -5.83 18.39
N GLY A 289 7.96 -6.99 19.02
CA GLY A 289 8.74 -8.07 18.44
C GLY A 289 10.18 -7.68 18.14
N ASP A 290 10.81 -8.38 17.19
CA ASP A 290 12.16 -8.08 16.70
C ASP A 290 12.16 -7.48 15.28
N GLY A 291 13.28 -6.85 14.90
CA GLY A 291 13.46 -6.24 13.58
C GLY A 291 13.44 -7.23 12.41
N VAL A 292 13.63 -8.53 12.66
CA VAL A 292 13.66 -9.58 11.63
C VAL A 292 12.26 -10.02 11.24
N ALA A 293 11.45 -10.36 12.24
CA ALA A 293 10.04 -10.67 12.09
C ALA A 293 9.29 -9.48 11.49
N LEU A 294 9.72 -8.25 11.77
CA LEU A 294 9.19 -7.04 11.13
C LEU A 294 9.36 -7.03 9.61
N LEU A 295 10.59 -7.19 9.10
CA LEU A 295 10.84 -7.13 7.66
C LEU A 295 10.09 -8.21 6.89
N GLY A 296 9.99 -9.41 7.48
CA GLY A 296 9.20 -10.50 6.92
C GLY A 296 7.69 -10.25 6.90
N ARG A 297 7.17 -9.43 7.82
CA ARG A 297 5.73 -9.10 7.92
C ARG A 297 5.31 -7.90 7.08
N ARG A 298 6.20 -6.95 6.85
CA ARG A 298 5.89 -5.70 6.16
C ARG A 298 5.49 -5.90 4.68
N PRO A 299 4.24 -5.56 4.29
CA PRO A 299 3.77 -5.77 2.93
C PRO A 299 4.47 -4.93 1.87
N ASP A 300 4.94 -3.72 2.22
CA ASP A 300 5.69 -2.84 1.31
C ASP A 300 7.06 -3.43 0.94
N VAL A 301 7.74 -4.07 1.90
CA VAL A 301 8.98 -4.82 1.67
C VAL A 301 8.71 -6.00 0.73
N ARG A 302 7.64 -6.77 0.96
CA ARG A 302 7.22 -7.86 0.06
C ARG A 302 6.86 -7.37 -1.34
N GLN A 303 6.16 -6.24 -1.44
CA GLN A 303 5.82 -5.62 -2.72
C GLN A 303 7.09 -5.24 -3.51
N ALA A 304 8.07 -4.64 -2.83
CA ALA A 304 9.34 -4.26 -3.46
C ALA A 304 10.15 -5.51 -3.88
N GLU A 305 10.17 -6.55 -3.06
CA GLU A 305 10.81 -7.84 -3.37
C GLU A 305 10.19 -8.49 -4.61
N ARG A 306 8.87 -8.58 -4.67
CA ARG A 306 8.16 -9.14 -5.83
C ARG A 306 8.36 -8.31 -7.09
N SER A 307 8.42 -6.99 -6.96
CA SER A 307 8.73 -6.10 -8.08
C SER A 307 10.16 -6.31 -8.61
N LEU A 308 11.12 -6.58 -7.71
CA LEU A 308 12.48 -6.96 -8.08
C LEU A 308 12.50 -8.31 -8.81
N ALA A 309 11.82 -9.33 -8.28
CA ALA A 309 11.71 -10.64 -8.92
C ALA A 309 11.16 -10.53 -10.36
N ALA A 310 10.09 -9.72 -10.54
CA ALA A 310 9.51 -9.47 -11.85
C ALA A 310 10.49 -8.75 -12.79
N ALA A 311 11.27 -7.78 -12.28
CA ALA A 311 12.28 -7.08 -13.09
C ALA A 311 13.44 -8.01 -13.50
N THR A 312 13.88 -8.90 -12.61
CA THR A 312 14.91 -9.91 -12.89
C THR A 312 14.44 -10.92 -13.94
N ALA A 313 13.20 -11.43 -13.83
CA ALA A 313 12.63 -12.36 -14.81
C ALA A 313 12.56 -11.75 -16.22
N ARG A 314 12.25 -10.44 -16.34
CA ARG A 314 12.25 -9.72 -17.62
C ARG A 314 13.62 -9.62 -18.30
N ILE A 315 14.74 -9.77 -17.56
CA ILE A 315 16.06 -9.92 -18.17
C ILE A 315 16.07 -11.20 -19.01
N GLY A 316 15.58 -12.32 -18.47
CA GLY A 316 15.45 -13.58 -19.20
C GLY A 316 14.54 -13.49 -20.42
N VAL A 317 13.44 -12.74 -20.34
CA VAL A 317 12.58 -12.44 -21.49
C VAL A 317 13.36 -11.72 -22.60
N ALA A 318 14.13 -10.69 -22.26
CA ALA A 318 14.95 -9.95 -23.21
C ALA A 318 16.13 -10.78 -23.75
N THR A 319 16.73 -11.64 -22.92
CA THR A 319 17.77 -12.58 -23.33
C THR A 319 17.22 -13.62 -24.32
N GLY A 320 15.97 -14.04 -24.15
CA GLY A 320 15.28 -14.96 -25.07
C GLY A 320 15.22 -14.45 -26.52
N ASP A 321 15.16 -13.14 -26.73
CA ASP A 321 15.16 -12.53 -28.08
C ASP A 321 16.50 -12.73 -28.83
N LEU A 322 17.57 -13.18 -28.17
CA LEU A 322 18.83 -13.56 -28.83
C LEU A 322 18.72 -14.89 -29.60
N TYR A 323 17.75 -15.73 -29.27
CA TYR A 323 17.63 -17.09 -29.77
C TYR A 323 16.52 -17.23 -30.83
N PRO A 324 16.59 -18.25 -31.70
CA PRO A 324 15.52 -18.55 -32.64
C PRO A 324 14.21 -18.91 -31.92
N LYS A 325 13.08 -18.39 -32.40
CA LYS A 325 11.74 -18.76 -31.94
C LYS A 325 11.20 -19.85 -32.85
N VAL A 326 10.71 -20.95 -32.25
CA VAL A 326 10.17 -22.10 -32.98
C VAL A 326 8.68 -22.21 -32.68
N THR A 327 7.86 -22.13 -33.73
CA THR A 327 6.40 -22.27 -33.64
C THR A 327 5.97 -23.46 -34.47
N LEU A 328 5.19 -24.39 -33.91
CA LEU A 328 4.54 -25.46 -34.65
C LEU A 328 3.21 -24.94 -35.19
N GLY A 329 3.07 -24.89 -36.51
CA GLY A 329 1.86 -24.43 -37.19
C GLY A 329 1.15 -25.57 -37.90
N LEU A 330 -0.18 -25.58 -37.77
CA LEU A 330 -1.11 -26.34 -38.61
C LEU A 330 -2.10 -25.34 -39.19
N THR A 331 -2.15 -25.21 -40.51
CA THR A 331 -3.19 -24.44 -41.19
C THR A 331 -4.00 -25.34 -42.09
N SER A 332 -5.30 -25.09 -42.15
CA SER A 332 -6.22 -25.77 -43.04
C SER A 332 -7.27 -24.77 -43.49
N GLY A 333 -7.54 -24.70 -44.78
CA GLY A 333 -8.50 -23.73 -45.29
C GLY A 333 -8.92 -23.99 -46.71
N SER A 334 -9.80 -23.14 -47.19
CA SER A 334 -10.28 -23.10 -48.56
C SER A 334 -10.22 -21.66 -49.06
N SER A 335 -9.61 -21.46 -50.22
CA SER A 335 -9.56 -20.16 -50.88
C SER A 335 -9.80 -20.31 -52.38
N GLY A 336 -10.57 -19.39 -52.95
CA GLY A 336 -10.91 -19.45 -54.36
C GLY A 336 -11.95 -18.43 -54.76
N PHE A 337 -12.48 -18.56 -55.97
CA PHE A 337 -13.62 -17.75 -56.43
C PHE A 337 -14.89 -18.17 -55.71
N LEU A 338 -15.77 -17.20 -55.42
CA LEU A 338 -17.02 -17.45 -54.69
C LEU A 338 -17.95 -18.44 -55.42
N GLU A 339 -17.90 -18.45 -56.75
CA GLU A 339 -18.61 -19.41 -57.63
C GLU A 339 -18.19 -20.88 -57.41
N ARG A 340 -17.02 -21.11 -56.83
CA ARG A 340 -16.44 -22.43 -56.52
C ARG A 340 -16.29 -22.64 -55.01
N PHE A 341 -17.20 -22.05 -54.25
CA PHE A 341 -17.21 -22.20 -52.80
C PHE A 341 -17.31 -23.67 -52.39
N ALA A 342 -16.46 -24.09 -51.44
CA ALA A 342 -16.39 -25.45 -50.92
C ALA A 342 -16.05 -26.54 -51.95
N ASN A 343 -15.48 -26.17 -53.10
CA ASN A 343 -14.92 -27.14 -54.04
C ASN A 343 -13.70 -27.86 -53.45
N ARG A 344 -13.46 -29.10 -53.88
CA ARG A 344 -12.29 -29.87 -53.40
C ARG A 344 -10.97 -29.23 -53.84
N GLU A 345 -10.96 -28.56 -54.99
CA GLU A 345 -9.77 -27.92 -55.55
C GLU A 345 -9.40 -26.61 -54.85
N THR A 346 -10.29 -26.03 -54.05
CA THR A 346 -10.00 -24.80 -53.29
C THR A 346 -9.40 -25.09 -51.91
N PHE A 347 -9.37 -26.36 -51.48
CA PHE A 347 -8.84 -26.78 -50.19
C PHE A 347 -7.31 -26.84 -50.16
N SER A 348 -6.71 -26.34 -49.08
CA SER A 348 -5.27 -26.40 -48.81
C SER A 348 -5.01 -26.63 -47.32
N TYR A 349 -3.90 -27.30 -47.01
CA TYR A 349 -3.41 -27.46 -45.64
C TYR A 349 -1.89 -27.42 -45.61
N SER A 350 -1.33 -27.00 -44.48
CA SER A 350 0.12 -27.06 -44.23
C SER A 350 0.38 -27.43 -42.78
N VAL A 351 1.43 -28.21 -42.55
CA VAL A 351 1.89 -28.60 -41.21
C VAL A 351 3.40 -28.46 -41.19
N GLY A 352 3.93 -27.75 -40.21
CA GLY A 352 5.38 -27.68 -40.05
C GLY A 352 5.83 -26.68 -39.00
N PRO A 353 7.11 -26.77 -38.62
CA PRO A 353 7.73 -25.76 -37.79
C PRO A 353 7.99 -24.49 -38.60
N LEU A 354 7.70 -23.35 -38.01
CA LEU A 354 8.18 -22.03 -38.41
C LEU A 354 9.29 -21.62 -37.44
N ILE A 355 10.48 -21.35 -37.99
CA ILE A 355 11.60 -20.83 -37.23
C ILE A 355 11.79 -19.37 -37.64
N SER A 356 11.63 -18.45 -36.69
CA SER A 356 11.91 -17.04 -36.90
C SER A 356 13.11 -16.60 -36.07
N TRP A 357 14.08 -15.97 -36.70
CA TRP A 357 15.28 -15.47 -36.02
C TRP A 357 15.76 -14.17 -36.66
N THR A 358 16.05 -13.16 -35.85
CA THR A 358 16.55 -11.87 -36.33
C THR A 358 18.07 -11.83 -36.19
N VAL A 359 18.78 -11.73 -37.31
CA VAL A 359 20.26 -11.72 -37.39
C VAL A 359 20.71 -10.60 -38.33
N PRO A 360 21.74 -9.78 -37.99
CA PRO A 360 22.56 -9.83 -36.78
C PRO A 360 21.89 -9.11 -35.59
N ASN A 361 21.89 -9.75 -34.42
CA ASN A 361 21.24 -9.20 -33.22
C ASN A 361 22.18 -8.29 -32.38
N THR A 362 22.95 -7.46 -33.07
CA THR A 362 24.10 -6.76 -32.47
C THR A 362 23.76 -5.41 -31.83
N GLY A 363 22.56 -4.85 -32.07
CA GLY A 363 22.14 -3.57 -31.50
C GLY A 363 20.89 -3.67 -30.63
N VAL A 364 19.75 -4.03 -31.22
CA VAL A 364 18.43 -3.91 -30.58
C VAL A 364 18.25 -4.84 -29.38
N ALA A 365 18.50 -6.16 -29.51
CA ALA A 365 18.29 -7.04 -28.36
C ALA A 365 19.29 -6.80 -27.24
N ARG A 366 20.56 -6.49 -27.56
CA ARG A 366 21.57 -6.12 -26.54
C ARG A 366 21.16 -4.85 -25.79
N ALA A 367 20.62 -3.85 -26.49
CA ALA A 367 20.08 -2.65 -25.85
C ALA A 367 18.87 -2.97 -24.94
N ARG A 368 17.96 -3.86 -25.37
CA ARG A 368 16.82 -4.31 -24.54
C ARG A 368 17.26 -5.09 -23.30
N ILE A 369 18.27 -5.95 -23.41
CA ILE A 369 18.86 -6.65 -22.26
C ILE A 369 19.46 -5.63 -21.30
N SER A 370 20.25 -4.67 -21.80
CA SER A 370 20.84 -3.62 -20.96
C SER A 370 19.77 -2.76 -20.26
N GLN A 371 18.65 -2.46 -20.93
CA GLN A 371 17.49 -1.79 -20.32
C GLN A 371 16.85 -2.62 -19.20
N ALA A 372 16.66 -3.93 -19.43
CA ALA A 372 16.11 -4.84 -18.43
C ALA A 372 17.04 -4.98 -17.21
N GLU A 373 18.35 -5.13 -17.43
CA GLU A 373 19.36 -5.16 -16.36
C GLU A 373 19.37 -3.86 -15.55
N ALA A 374 19.30 -2.70 -16.21
CA ALA A 374 19.23 -1.41 -15.53
C ALA A 374 17.94 -1.27 -14.71
N THR A 375 16.82 -1.76 -15.23
CA THR A 375 15.54 -1.78 -14.52
C THR A 375 15.60 -2.68 -13.28
N SER A 376 16.21 -3.86 -13.39
CA SER A 376 16.43 -4.76 -12.24
C SER A 376 17.35 -4.15 -11.19
N ARG A 377 18.44 -3.46 -11.59
CA ARG A 377 19.29 -2.72 -10.64
C ARG A 377 18.54 -1.60 -9.92
N GLY A 378 17.69 -0.86 -10.66
CA GLY A 378 16.82 0.16 -10.06
C GLY A 378 15.79 -0.43 -9.10
N ALA A 379 15.23 -1.60 -9.41
CA ALA A 379 14.32 -2.32 -8.52
C ALA A 379 15.01 -2.81 -7.25
N LEU A 380 16.27 -3.26 -7.34
CA LEU A 380 17.07 -3.66 -6.17
C LEU A 380 17.34 -2.47 -5.25
N ALA A 381 17.78 -1.33 -5.81
CA ALA A 381 17.98 -0.12 -5.02
C ALA A 381 16.68 0.37 -4.35
N ARG A 382 15.52 0.21 -5.02
CA ARG A 382 14.21 0.50 -4.42
C ARG A 382 13.89 -0.45 -3.26
N PHE A 383 14.18 -1.73 -3.41
CA PHE A 383 14.03 -2.71 -2.33
C PHE A 383 14.90 -2.32 -1.12
N ASP A 384 16.19 -2.06 -1.33
CA ASP A 384 17.11 -1.65 -0.25
C ASP A 384 16.61 -0.38 0.45
N GLY A 385 16.17 0.63 -0.32
CA GLY A 385 15.59 1.85 0.22
C GLY A 385 14.28 1.63 0.99
N THR A 386 13.47 0.64 0.60
CA THR A 386 12.23 0.27 1.31
C THR A 386 12.56 -0.35 2.67
N VAL A 387 13.55 -1.25 2.73
CA VAL A 387 14.04 -1.84 3.98
C VAL A 387 14.59 -0.78 4.92
N LEU A 388 15.46 0.12 4.43
CA LEU A 388 16.02 1.20 5.24
C LEU A 388 14.95 2.15 5.78
N ASN A 389 13.95 2.50 4.96
CA ASN A 389 12.84 3.33 5.41
C ASN A 389 11.96 2.63 6.45
N ALA A 390 11.69 1.34 6.28
CA ALA A 390 10.94 0.57 7.25
C ALA A 390 11.62 0.56 8.63
N LEU A 391 12.93 0.31 8.67
CA LEU A 391 13.70 0.36 9.91
C LEU A 391 13.70 1.76 10.54
N ARG A 392 13.93 2.80 9.72
CA ARG A 392 13.92 4.19 10.17
C ARG A 392 12.56 4.60 10.76
N GLU A 393 11.45 4.22 10.12
CA GLU A 393 10.09 4.53 10.58
C GLU A 393 9.81 3.96 11.97
N VAL A 394 10.22 2.70 12.21
CA VAL A 394 10.03 2.04 13.51
C VAL A 394 10.86 2.72 14.58
N GLU A 395 12.15 2.95 14.34
CA GLU A 395 13.02 3.64 15.32
C GLU A 395 12.52 5.05 15.64
N THR A 396 12.04 5.78 14.61
CA THR A 396 11.47 7.12 14.80
C THR A 396 10.19 7.07 15.64
N ALA A 397 9.30 6.10 15.38
CA ALA A 397 8.06 5.96 16.13
C ALA A 397 8.30 5.53 17.59
N LEU A 398 9.27 4.62 17.81
CA LEU A 398 9.66 4.14 19.13
C LEU A 398 10.33 5.24 19.97
N ASP A 399 11.27 6.01 19.40
CA ASP A 399 11.90 7.14 20.12
C ASP A 399 10.85 8.20 20.47
N ALA A 400 9.99 8.59 19.51
CA ALA A 400 8.93 9.55 19.77
C ALA A 400 7.98 9.08 20.88
N TYR A 401 7.60 7.80 20.89
CA TYR A 401 6.78 7.21 21.96
C TYR A 401 7.49 7.26 23.32
N ALA A 402 8.75 6.84 23.39
CA ALA A 402 9.52 6.82 24.63
C ALA A 402 9.70 8.23 25.21
N ARG A 403 10.08 9.20 24.38
CA ARG A 403 10.23 10.61 24.78
C ARG A 403 8.92 11.24 25.24
N GLU A 404 7.82 10.84 24.62
CA GLU A 404 6.51 11.34 25.01
C GLU A 404 6.06 10.78 26.36
N LEU A 405 6.41 9.55 26.71
CA LEU A 405 6.18 8.99 28.05
C LEU A 405 6.96 9.77 29.13
N ASP A 406 8.23 10.12 28.87
CA ASP A 406 9.02 10.95 29.78
C ASP A 406 8.39 12.33 29.97
N ARG A 407 7.95 12.97 28.87
CA ARG A 407 7.27 14.27 28.89
C ARG A 407 5.95 14.19 29.66
N HIS A 408 5.16 13.15 29.43
CA HIS A 408 3.90 12.93 30.12
C HIS A 408 4.11 12.83 31.63
N ALA A 409 5.08 12.03 32.09
CA ALA A 409 5.40 11.91 33.51
C ALA A 409 5.76 13.26 34.16
N ALA A 410 6.57 14.08 33.48
CA ALA A 410 6.91 15.42 33.94
C ALA A 410 5.70 16.37 33.99
N LEU A 411 4.79 16.29 33.01
CA LEU A 411 3.57 17.09 32.96
C LEU A 411 2.56 16.70 34.05
N VAL A 412 2.43 15.41 34.36
CA VAL A 412 1.63 14.95 35.50
C VAL A 412 2.14 15.59 36.79
N ALA A 413 3.45 15.51 37.06
CA ALA A 413 4.04 16.13 38.24
C ALA A 413 3.85 17.66 38.27
N ALA A 414 4.00 18.34 37.14
CA ALA A 414 3.80 19.79 37.03
C ALA A 414 2.33 20.20 37.28
N ARG A 415 1.37 19.44 36.73
CA ARG A 415 -0.07 19.62 36.96
C ARG A 415 -0.40 19.45 38.43
N ASP A 416 0.07 18.38 39.06
CA ASP A 416 -0.21 18.07 40.46
C ASP A 416 0.31 19.18 41.40
N GLN A 417 1.52 19.70 41.17
CA GLN A 417 2.05 20.84 41.95
C GLN A 417 1.26 22.13 41.68
N SER A 418 0.86 22.38 40.45
CA SER A 418 0.09 23.58 40.10
C SER A 418 -1.31 23.57 40.71
N LEU A 419 -1.89 22.38 40.88
CA LEU A 419 -3.18 22.21 41.56
C LEU A 419 -3.08 22.64 43.01
N ILE A 420 -2.05 22.17 43.73
CA ILE A 420 -1.78 22.57 45.11
C ILE A 420 -1.64 24.09 45.24
N VAL A 421 -0.87 24.72 44.34
CA VAL A 421 -0.67 26.18 44.35
C VAL A 421 -1.97 26.94 44.03
N ALA A 422 -2.77 26.47 43.09
CA ALA A 422 -4.06 27.09 42.73
C ALA A 422 -5.07 27.02 43.90
N GLU A 423 -5.12 25.91 44.62
CA GLU A 423 -5.99 25.74 45.79
C GLU A 423 -5.55 26.63 46.96
N GLN A 424 -4.24 26.64 47.26
CA GLN A 424 -3.68 27.45 48.34
C GLN A 424 -3.83 28.96 48.07
N SER A 425 -3.53 29.40 46.85
CA SER A 425 -3.68 30.80 46.48
C SER A 425 -5.14 31.27 46.62
N ARG A 426 -6.11 30.45 46.21
CA ARG A 426 -7.54 30.74 46.41
C ARG A 426 -7.88 30.91 47.91
N ALA A 427 -7.39 30.05 48.79
CA ALA A 427 -7.62 30.14 50.23
C ALA A 427 -6.99 31.41 50.85
N LEU A 428 -5.78 31.78 50.41
CA LEU A 428 -5.09 32.98 50.88
C LEU A 428 -5.77 34.28 50.41
N LEU A 429 -6.32 34.31 49.19
CA LEU A 429 -7.09 35.45 48.69
C LEU A 429 -8.37 35.69 49.50
N VAL A 430 -9.12 34.62 49.81
CA VAL A 430 -10.32 34.72 50.65
C VAL A 430 -9.96 35.26 52.05
N SER A 431 -8.76 34.93 52.53
CA SER A 431 -8.23 35.43 53.81
C SER A 431 -7.60 36.83 53.71
N GLY A 432 -7.56 37.45 52.53
CA GLY A 432 -6.97 38.77 52.28
C GLY A 432 -5.45 38.83 52.37
N LYS A 433 -4.76 37.69 52.29
CA LYS A 433 -3.28 37.61 52.46
C LYS A 433 -2.49 37.84 51.18
N ILE A 434 -3.11 37.65 50.01
CA ILE A 434 -2.49 37.83 48.69
C ILE A 434 -3.43 38.59 47.75
N GLY A 435 -2.91 39.08 46.62
CA GLY A 435 -3.68 39.80 45.62
C GLY A 435 -4.41 38.87 44.63
N GLN A 436 -5.36 39.43 43.87
CA GLN A 436 -6.07 38.69 42.82
C GLN A 436 -5.14 38.22 41.69
N LEU A 437 -4.05 38.96 41.44
CA LEU A 437 -3.04 38.61 40.44
C LEU A 437 -2.37 37.27 40.73
N ASP A 438 -2.01 37.00 41.99
CA ASP A 438 -1.34 35.77 42.40
C ASP A 438 -2.23 34.53 42.16
N VAL A 439 -3.53 34.67 42.44
CA VAL A 439 -4.52 33.61 42.16
C VAL A 439 -4.73 33.41 40.66
N LEU A 440 -4.83 34.52 39.90
CA LEU A 440 -5.01 34.44 38.46
C LEU A 440 -3.81 33.76 37.80
N ASP A 441 -2.59 34.05 38.26
CA ASP A 441 -1.37 33.43 37.75
C ASP A 441 -1.30 31.93 38.09
N ALA A 442 -1.64 31.55 39.32
CA ALA A 442 -1.71 30.14 39.73
C ALA A 442 -2.76 29.36 38.92
N GLN A 443 -3.96 29.92 38.72
CA GLN A 443 -5.02 29.30 37.93
C GLN A 443 -4.66 29.20 36.44
N ARG A 444 -4.03 30.25 35.88
CA ARG A 444 -3.52 30.23 34.50
C ARG A 444 -2.47 29.13 34.31
N THR A 445 -1.56 28.99 35.26
CA THR A 445 -0.51 27.97 35.24
C THR A 445 -1.09 26.57 35.32
N LEU A 446 -2.05 26.32 36.22
CA LEU A 446 -2.77 25.04 36.31
C LEU A 446 -3.48 24.72 34.99
N ALA A 447 -4.29 25.64 34.46
CA ALA A 447 -5.02 25.43 33.20
C ALA A 447 -4.07 25.14 32.03
N SER A 448 -2.93 25.81 31.98
CA SER A 448 -1.88 25.57 30.97
C SER A 448 -1.28 24.16 31.10
N HIS A 449 -0.99 23.69 32.31
CA HIS A 449 -0.47 22.34 32.53
C HIS A 449 -1.52 21.25 32.28
N GLU A 450 -2.78 21.46 32.65
CA GLU A 450 -3.88 20.54 32.31
C GLU A 450 -4.08 20.43 30.81
N ALA A 451 -4.06 21.54 30.08
CA ALA A 451 -4.13 21.54 28.62
C ALA A 451 -2.91 20.82 27.99
N SER A 452 -1.71 21.07 28.51
CA SER A 452 -0.48 20.42 28.04
C SER A 452 -0.48 18.91 28.28
N LEU A 453 -1.03 18.47 29.42
CA LEU A 453 -1.20 17.05 29.75
C LEU A 453 -2.22 16.39 28.83
N ALA A 454 -3.38 17.03 28.57
CA ALA A 454 -4.37 16.52 27.62
C ALA A 454 -3.83 16.40 26.19
N VAL A 455 -2.92 17.30 25.79
CA VAL A 455 -2.18 17.19 24.52
C VAL A 455 -1.18 16.04 24.56
N SER A 456 -0.57 15.76 25.71
CA SER A 456 0.35 14.62 25.90
C SER A 456 -0.36 13.27 25.81
N ASP A 457 -1.51 13.13 26.48
CA ASP A 457 -2.37 11.95 26.36
C ASP A 457 -2.74 11.66 24.90
N ALA A 458 -3.07 12.72 24.15
CA ALA A 458 -3.38 12.62 22.73
C ALA A 458 -2.18 12.13 21.90
N GLN A 459 -0.97 12.65 22.19
CA GLN A 459 0.25 12.27 21.48
C GLN A 459 0.65 10.83 21.76
N ILE A 460 0.53 10.36 23.01
CA ILE A 460 0.76 8.95 23.38
C ILE A 460 -0.10 8.04 22.51
N ALA A 461 -1.41 8.28 22.42
CA ALA A 461 -2.31 7.46 21.62
C ALA A 461 -1.91 7.44 20.13
N GLN A 462 -1.51 8.60 19.58
CA GLN A 462 -1.05 8.69 18.18
C GLN A 462 0.27 7.95 17.96
N TYR A 463 1.23 8.03 18.88
CA TYR A 463 2.50 7.33 18.78
C TYR A 463 2.35 5.82 18.93
N GLN A 464 1.47 5.35 19.82
CA GLN A 464 1.14 3.92 19.93
C GLN A 464 0.62 3.38 18.58
N ILE A 465 -0.28 4.10 17.93
CA ILE A 465 -0.80 3.72 16.60
C ILE A 465 0.32 3.79 15.54
N ALA A 466 1.16 4.83 15.56
CA ALA A 466 2.26 4.97 14.62
C ALA A 466 3.28 3.83 14.72
N VAL A 467 3.58 3.36 15.93
CA VAL A 467 4.42 2.17 16.16
C VAL A 467 3.79 0.96 15.49
N PHE A 468 2.51 0.65 15.75
CA PHE A 468 1.86 -0.51 15.13
C PHE A 468 1.80 -0.46 13.60
N MET A 469 1.61 0.74 13.02
CA MET A 469 1.67 0.94 11.58
C MET A 469 3.09 0.71 11.03
N ALA A 470 4.12 1.23 11.71
CA ALA A 470 5.51 1.04 11.31
C ALA A 470 5.95 -0.43 11.40
N LEU A 471 5.36 -1.19 12.33
CA LEU A 471 5.54 -2.64 12.44
C LEU A 471 4.83 -3.44 11.33
N GLY A 472 4.01 -2.80 10.49
CA GLY A 472 3.27 -3.43 9.41
C GLY A 472 2.09 -4.28 9.89
N GLY A 473 1.43 -3.90 10.98
CA GLY A 473 0.29 -4.64 11.53
C GLY A 473 -1.05 -4.31 10.83
N GLY A 474 -1.97 -5.29 10.78
CA GLY A 474 -3.37 -5.05 10.38
C GLY A 474 -3.77 -5.42 8.96
N TRP A 475 -2.93 -6.15 8.21
CA TRP A 475 -3.27 -6.64 6.86
C TRP A 475 -3.64 -8.12 6.77
N GLU A 476 -3.20 -8.90 7.76
CA GLU A 476 -3.49 -10.34 7.95
C GLU A 476 -5.01 -10.55 8.14
#